data_AF-D4YMA5-F1
#
_entry.id   AF-D4YMA5-F1
#
_cell.length_a   1.000
_cell.length_b   1.000
_cell.length_c   1.000
_cell.angle_alpha   90.00
_cell.angle_beta   90.00
_cell.angle_gamma   90.00
#
_symmetry.space_group_name_H-M   'P 1'
#
loop_
_entity.id
_entity.type
_entity.pdbx_description
1 polymer ?
#
loop_
_entity_poly.entity_id
_entity_poly.type
_entity_poly.pdbx_seq_one_letter_code
_entity_poly.pdbx_strand_id
1 'polypeptide(L)'
;MEEAREPAEAFAFEFDQAGAVAAVKLADDWAKFVEVEEFDFALLYTYAEQHAQALPQITAATEEVSHRFNDGGGLVYVGAGTSGRLGVLDASECPPTYNTRPEQVVGLISGGDHALRNATEGAEDDAALGASCSARRGWAHARLAVGP
;
A
#
# COMPACT_ATOMS: atom_id res chain seq x y z
N MET A 1 -25.92 -33.84 -3.91
CA MET A 1 -25.34 -33.29 -2.67
C MET A 1 -24.48 -32.15 -3.18
N GLU A 2 -24.97 -30.93 -3.07
CA GLU A 2 -24.31 -29.75 -3.64
C GLU A 2 -23.17 -29.34 -2.71
N GLU A 3 -21.96 -29.31 -3.25
CA GLU A 3 -20.73 -29.01 -2.53
C GLU A 3 -20.76 -27.52 -2.16
N ALA A 4 -20.63 -27.19 -0.88
CA ALA A 4 -20.65 -25.80 -0.43
C ALA A 4 -19.43 -25.07 -1.00
N ARG A 5 -19.68 -23.99 -1.74
CA ARG A 5 -18.62 -23.15 -2.31
C ARG A 5 -17.88 -22.37 -1.22
N GLU A 6 -16.59 -22.14 -1.44
CA GLU A 6 -15.78 -21.24 -0.63
C GLU A 6 -16.43 -19.84 -0.59
N PRO A 7 -16.36 -19.11 0.53
CA PRO A 7 -17.07 -17.83 0.70
C PRO A 7 -16.74 -16.79 -0.38
N ALA A 8 -15.48 -16.74 -0.82
CA ALA A 8 -15.04 -15.84 -1.90
C ALA A 8 -15.63 -16.22 -3.27
N GLU A 9 -15.76 -17.52 -3.55
CA GLU A 9 -16.33 -18.03 -4.79
C GLU A 9 -17.85 -17.85 -4.82
N ALA A 10 -18.51 -17.98 -3.67
CA ALA A 10 -19.93 -17.69 -3.52
C ALA A 10 -20.22 -16.19 -3.74
N PHE A 11 -19.41 -15.30 -3.16
CA PHE A 11 -19.53 -13.85 -3.38
C PHE A 11 -19.34 -13.47 -4.85
N ALA A 12 -18.29 -13.97 -5.50
CA ALA A 12 -18.03 -13.66 -6.91
C ALA A 12 -19.20 -14.11 -7.81
N PHE A 13 -19.74 -15.30 -7.56
CA PHE A 13 -20.89 -15.82 -8.30
C PHE A 13 -22.17 -15.00 -8.10
N GLU A 14 -22.46 -14.54 -6.87
CA GLU A 14 -23.61 -13.69 -6.60
C GLU A 14 -23.43 -12.27 -7.15
N PHE A 15 -22.22 -11.71 -7.06
CA PHE A 15 -21.87 -10.40 -7.59
C PHE A 15 -22.06 -10.35 -9.11
N ASP A 16 -21.60 -11.38 -9.83
CA ASP A 16 -21.71 -11.47 -11.29
C ASP A 16 -23.16 -11.52 -11.80
N GLN A 17 -24.09 -12.01 -10.97
CA GLN A 17 -25.51 -12.07 -11.31
C GLN A 17 -26.32 -10.90 -10.73
N ALA A 18 -25.70 -10.03 -9.93
CA ALA A 18 -26.34 -8.90 -9.31
C ALA A 18 -26.48 -7.71 -10.28
N GLY A 19 -27.66 -7.08 -10.31
CA GLY A 19 -27.81 -5.76 -10.94
C GLY A 19 -27.03 -4.68 -10.16
N ALA A 20 -26.67 -3.58 -10.82
CA ALA A 20 -25.76 -2.55 -10.29
C ALA A 20 -26.02 -2.10 -8.82
N VAL A 21 -27.28 -1.92 -8.41
CA VAL A 21 -27.63 -1.52 -7.03
C VAL A 21 -27.42 -2.67 -6.04
N ALA A 22 -27.75 -3.90 -6.45
CA ALA A 22 -27.52 -5.08 -5.63
C ALA A 22 -26.03 -5.39 -5.52
N ALA A 23 -25.24 -5.17 -6.58
CA ALA A 23 -23.78 -5.32 -6.55
C ALA A 23 -23.12 -4.32 -5.59
N VAL A 24 -23.56 -3.06 -5.58
CA VAL A 24 -23.08 -2.06 -4.61
C VAL A 24 -23.45 -2.46 -3.18
N LYS A 25 -24.67 -2.94 -2.96
CA LYS A 25 -25.08 -3.42 -1.63
C LYS A 25 -24.33 -4.68 -1.22
N LEU A 26 -24.08 -5.61 -2.15
CA LEU A 26 -23.30 -6.82 -1.90
C LEU A 26 -21.85 -6.47 -1.55
N ALA A 27 -21.24 -5.53 -2.27
CA ALA A 27 -19.89 -5.03 -1.97
C ALA A 27 -19.82 -4.26 -0.65
N ASP A 28 -20.84 -3.45 -0.34
CA ASP A 28 -20.96 -2.73 0.94
C ASP A 28 -21.20 -3.70 2.11
N ASP A 29 -22.04 -4.72 1.93
CA ASP A 29 -22.29 -5.77 2.92
C ASP A 29 -21.07 -6.69 3.08
N TRP A 30 -20.28 -6.90 2.02
CA TRP A 30 -19.00 -7.61 2.09
C TRP A 30 -17.91 -6.77 2.76
N ALA A 31 -17.88 -5.46 2.50
CA ALA A 31 -17.03 -4.52 3.24
C ALA A 31 -17.43 -4.41 4.71
N LYS A 32 -18.71 -4.60 5.05
CA LYS A 32 -19.18 -4.76 6.44
C LYS A 32 -18.95 -6.14 7.01
N PHE A 33 -18.73 -7.17 6.20
CA PHE A 33 -18.15 -8.44 6.67
C PHE A 33 -16.69 -8.27 7.15
N VAL A 34 -16.05 -7.15 6.79
CA VAL A 34 -14.79 -6.69 7.39
C VAL A 34 -15.02 -5.96 8.74
N GLU A 35 -16.27 -5.65 9.12
CA GLU A 35 -16.60 -5.39 10.53
C GLU A 35 -16.57 -6.73 11.28
N VAL A 36 -15.38 -7.03 11.80
CA VAL A 36 -14.96 -7.63 13.09
C VAL A 36 -16.00 -8.32 14.01
N GLU A 37 -17.19 -8.72 13.59
CA GLU A 37 -18.22 -9.27 14.49
C GLU A 37 -18.11 -10.78 14.70
N GLU A 38 -17.16 -11.46 14.04
CA GLU A 38 -16.62 -12.75 14.48
C GLU A 38 -15.12 -12.81 14.14
N PHE A 39 -14.28 -12.04 14.85
CA PHE A 39 -12.88 -12.41 14.93
C PHE A 39 -12.81 -13.74 15.69
N ASP A 40 -12.66 -14.84 14.96
CA ASP A 40 -12.15 -16.05 15.57
C ASP A 40 -10.83 -15.69 16.26
N PHE A 41 -10.68 -16.07 17.53
CA PHE A 41 -9.45 -15.85 18.30
C PHE A 41 -8.23 -16.33 17.51
N ALA A 42 -8.39 -17.38 16.69
CA ALA A 42 -7.36 -17.88 15.79
C ALA A 42 -6.92 -16.86 14.73
N LEU A 43 -7.85 -16.13 14.10
CA LEU A 43 -7.53 -15.12 13.08
C LEU A 43 -6.90 -13.88 13.72
N LEU A 44 -7.44 -13.41 14.86
CA LEU A 44 -6.85 -12.29 15.61
C LEU A 44 -5.42 -12.62 16.05
N TYR A 45 -5.22 -13.84 16.56
CA TYR A 45 -3.94 -14.32 17.03
C TYR A 45 -2.94 -14.46 15.88
N THR A 46 -3.36 -15.02 14.73
CA THR A 46 -2.51 -15.11 13.52
C THR A 46 -2.10 -13.72 13.02
N TYR A 47 -3.04 -12.78 12.95
CA TYR A 47 -2.76 -11.41 12.56
C TYR A 47 -1.80 -10.71 13.55
N ALA A 48 -2.05 -10.89 14.85
CA ALA A 48 -1.17 -10.37 15.89
C ALA A 48 0.23 -11.00 15.84
N GLU A 49 0.34 -12.30 15.56
CA GLU A 49 1.63 -12.98 15.36
C GLU A 49 2.37 -12.47 14.12
N GLN A 50 1.68 -12.32 12.99
CA GLN A 50 2.27 -11.76 11.76
C GLN A 50 2.76 -10.33 11.98
N HIS A 51 1.94 -9.49 12.63
CA HIS A 51 2.34 -8.14 13.03
C HIS A 51 3.53 -8.17 13.98
N ALA A 52 3.50 -9.02 15.01
CA ALA A 52 4.60 -9.14 15.97
C ALA A 52 5.90 -9.59 15.31
N GLN A 53 5.83 -10.44 14.29
CA GLN A 53 6.98 -10.87 13.50
C GLN A 53 7.53 -9.76 12.60
N ALA A 54 6.69 -8.80 12.18
CA ALA A 54 7.08 -7.65 11.36
C ALA A 54 7.56 -6.44 12.18
N LEU A 55 7.19 -6.37 13.48
CA LEU A 55 7.55 -5.25 14.37
C LEU A 55 9.06 -4.96 14.41
N PRO A 56 9.98 -5.96 14.49
CA PRO A 56 11.42 -5.66 14.48
C PRO A 56 11.89 -4.95 13.20
N GLN A 57 11.39 -5.37 12.04
CA GLN A 57 11.73 -4.78 10.74
C GLN A 57 11.14 -3.39 10.60
N ILE A 58 9.89 -3.19 11.03
CA ILE A 58 9.25 -1.87 11.06
C ILE A 58 10.00 -0.93 12.02
N THR A 59 10.42 -1.43 13.19
CA THR A 59 11.20 -0.64 14.16
C THR A 59 12.54 -0.22 13.57
N ALA A 60 13.31 -1.16 13.01
CA ALA A 60 14.58 -0.84 12.36
C ALA A 60 14.40 0.15 11.19
N ALA A 61 13.35 0.00 10.40
CA ALA A 61 13.04 0.93 9.31
C ALA A 61 12.70 2.32 9.82
N THR A 62 11.88 2.44 10.86
CA THR A 62 11.51 3.75 11.44
C THR A 62 12.70 4.44 12.14
N GLU A 63 13.58 3.68 12.80
CA GLU A 63 14.84 4.20 13.36
C GLU A 63 15.75 4.75 12.26
N GLU A 64 15.96 4.00 11.17
CA GLU A 64 16.78 4.44 10.04
C GLU A 64 16.20 5.69 9.35
N VAL A 65 14.87 5.73 9.17
CA VAL A 65 14.18 6.92 8.65
C VAL A 65 14.45 8.11 9.58
N SER A 66 14.23 7.95 10.88
CA SER A 66 14.46 9.01 11.87
C SER A 66 15.90 9.53 11.84
N HIS A 67 16.89 8.65 11.77
CA HIS A 67 18.29 9.00 11.62
C HIS A 67 18.53 9.85 10.36
N ARG A 68 18.01 9.43 9.20
CA ARG A 68 18.17 10.19 7.95
C ARG A 68 17.49 11.55 7.99
N PHE A 69 16.33 11.65 8.64
CA PHE A 69 15.67 12.94 8.83
C PHE A 69 16.52 13.90 9.68
N ASN A 70 17.16 13.39 10.74
CA ASN A 70 18.08 14.18 11.57
C ASN A 70 19.31 14.68 10.79
N ASP A 71 19.79 13.90 9.82
CA ASP A 71 20.90 14.28 8.93
C ASP A 71 20.47 15.24 7.79
N GLY A 72 19.24 15.77 7.84
CA GLY A 72 18.69 16.67 6.81
C GLY A 72 18.19 15.95 5.55
N GLY A 73 18.07 14.62 5.63
CA GLY A 73 17.59 13.72 4.60
C GLY A 73 16.07 13.61 4.50
N GLY A 74 15.62 12.45 4.02
CA GLY A 74 14.20 12.17 3.82
C GLY A 74 13.86 10.73 3.47
N LEU A 75 12.57 10.50 3.22
CA LEU A 75 11.98 9.22 2.87
C LEU A 75 11.44 9.26 1.45
N VAL A 76 11.61 8.16 0.74
CA VAL A 76 11.03 7.93 -0.58
C VAL A 76 10.26 6.62 -0.54
N TYR A 77 8.97 6.67 -0.83
CA TYR A 77 8.20 5.47 -1.15
C TYR A 77 8.36 5.15 -2.62
N VAL A 78 8.55 3.88 -2.95
CA VAL A 78 8.66 3.39 -4.33
C VAL A 78 7.73 2.21 -4.49
N GLY A 79 6.85 2.24 -5.49
CA GLY A 79 5.94 1.12 -5.74
C GLY A 79 5.24 1.21 -7.09
N ALA A 80 4.41 0.22 -7.38
CA ALA A 80 3.58 0.15 -8.58
C ALA A 80 2.12 -0.11 -8.17
N GLY A 81 1.16 0.19 -9.06
CA GLY A 81 -0.26 -0.06 -8.80
C GLY A 81 -0.72 0.49 -7.44
N THR A 82 -1.38 -0.35 -6.64
CA THR A 82 -1.91 0.02 -5.32
C THR A 82 -0.83 0.41 -4.32
N SER A 83 0.30 -0.31 -4.25
CA SER A 83 1.37 0.00 -3.30
C SER A 83 2.03 1.35 -3.60
N GLY A 84 2.22 1.67 -4.90
CA GLY A 84 2.68 3.00 -5.33
C GLY A 84 1.69 4.11 -4.98
N ARG A 85 0.38 3.86 -5.14
CA ARG A 85 -0.67 4.84 -4.77
C ARG A 85 -0.71 5.10 -3.26
N LEU A 86 -0.55 4.06 -2.44
CA LEU A 86 -0.46 4.21 -0.97
C LEU A 86 0.78 5.02 -0.57
N GLY A 87 1.94 4.77 -1.19
CA GLY A 87 3.15 5.54 -0.93
C GLY A 87 3.03 7.02 -1.31
N VAL A 88 2.34 7.32 -2.42
CA VAL A 88 2.05 8.72 -2.81
C VAL A 88 1.07 9.38 -1.85
N LEU A 89 0.05 8.64 -1.40
CA LEU A 89 -0.91 9.13 -0.41
C LEU A 89 -0.22 9.52 0.90
N ASP A 90 0.55 8.61 1.49
CA ASP A 90 1.27 8.86 2.75
C ASP A 90 2.24 10.06 2.63
N ALA A 91 2.98 10.15 1.52
CA ALA A 91 3.86 11.28 1.25
C ALA A 91 3.11 12.62 1.19
N SER A 92 1.89 12.63 0.63
CA SER A 92 1.08 13.85 0.50
C SER A 92 0.53 14.38 1.83
N GLU A 93 0.35 13.51 2.82
CA GLU A 93 -0.14 13.86 4.16
C GLU A 93 0.97 14.39 5.08
N CYS A 94 2.24 14.16 4.72
CA CYS A 94 3.38 14.54 5.55
C CYS A 94 3.59 16.07 5.69
N PRO A 95 3.49 16.90 4.63
CA PRO A 95 3.61 18.36 4.77
C PRO A 95 2.54 19.00 5.67
N PRO A 96 1.22 18.74 5.50
CA PRO A 96 0.21 19.36 6.35
C PRO A 96 0.23 18.83 7.79
N THR A 97 0.61 17.56 8.01
CA THR A 97 0.57 16.94 9.34
C THR A 97 1.83 17.25 10.17
N TYR A 98 3.00 17.17 9.54
CA TYR A 98 4.30 17.23 10.24
C TYR A 98 5.14 18.45 9.84
N ASN A 99 4.59 19.36 9.01
CA ASN A 99 5.29 20.55 8.51
C ASN A 99 6.63 20.21 7.84
N THR A 100 6.69 19.04 7.20
CA THR A 100 7.85 18.60 6.41
C THR A 100 7.94 19.39 5.12
N ARG A 101 9.15 19.60 4.61
CA ARG A 101 9.31 20.15 3.26
C ARG A 101 8.77 19.12 2.25
N PRO A 102 8.11 19.53 1.15
CA PRO A 102 7.57 18.60 0.15
C PRO A 102 8.61 17.64 -0.43
N GLU A 103 9.89 18.01 -0.39
CA GLU A 103 10.96 17.15 -0.86
C GLU A 103 11.38 16.11 0.17
N GLN A 104 11.01 16.21 1.45
CA GLN A 104 11.48 15.30 2.50
C GLN A 104 10.75 13.96 2.52
N VAL A 105 9.49 13.89 2.07
CA VAL A 105 8.76 12.63 1.90
C VAL A 105 8.20 12.61 0.49
N VAL A 106 8.59 11.63 -0.32
CA VAL A 106 8.22 11.57 -1.74
C VAL A 106 7.71 10.19 -2.11
N GLY A 107 6.54 10.10 -2.74
CA GLY A 107 6.07 8.87 -3.37
C GLY A 107 6.46 8.79 -4.84
N LEU A 108 7.04 7.66 -5.25
CA LEU A 108 7.26 7.28 -6.63
C LEU A 108 6.37 6.10 -7.00
N ILE A 109 5.60 6.30 -8.07
CA ILE A 109 4.75 5.26 -8.64
C ILE A 109 5.23 4.92 -10.05
N SER A 110 5.35 3.63 -10.35
CA SER A 110 5.64 3.19 -11.72
C SER A 110 4.53 3.59 -12.69
N GLY A 111 4.90 4.08 -13.88
CA GLY A 111 3.99 4.75 -14.81
C GLY A 111 3.71 6.23 -14.49
N GLY A 112 4.30 6.77 -13.41
CA GLY A 112 4.23 8.19 -13.05
C GLY A 112 2.81 8.66 -12.70
N ASP A 113 2.57 9.97 -12.80
CA ASP A 113 1.29 10.59 -12.38
C ASP A 113 0.06 10.01 -13.11
N HIS A 114 0.24 9.48 -14.32
CA HIS A 114 -0.83 8.79 -15.05
C HIS A 114 -1.32 7.55 -14.27
N ALA A 115 -0.39 6.82 -13.65
CA ALA A 115 -0.67 5.61 -12.88
C ALA A 115 -1.45 5.87 -11.57
N LEU A 116 -1.59 7.13 -11.14
CA LEU A 116 -2.43 7.49 -9.99
C LEU A 116 -3.93 7.36 -10.28
N ARG A 117 -4.33 7.58 -11.54
CA ARG A 117 -5.74 7.54 -11.95
C ARG A 117 -6.04 6.32 -12.82
N ASN A 118 -5.08 5.89 -13.62
CA ASN A 118 -5.26 4.79 -14.57
C ASN A 118 -4.37 3.61 -14.18
N ALA A 119 -4.86 2.38 -14.37
CA ALA A 119 -4.01 1.21 -14.25
C ALA A 119 -2.96 1.25 -15.39
N THR A 120 -1.71 0.98 -15.04
CA THR A 120 -0.63 0.86 -16.02
C THR A 120 -0.04 -0.54 -15.84
N GLU A 121 -0.53 -1.50 -16.62
CA GLU A 121 -0.05 -2.88 -16.59
C GLU A 121 1.39 -2.98 -17.10
N GLY A 122 2.21 -3.82 -16.47
CA GLY A 122 3.60 -4.08 -16.88
C GLY A 122 4.61 -2.98 -16.55
N ALA A 123 4.19 -1.88 -15.92
CA ALA A 123 5.12 -0.84 -15.47
C ALA A 123 6.03 -1.32 -14.31
N GLU A 124 5.61 -2.36 -13.59
CA GLU A 124 6.39 -2.98 -12.50
C GLU A 124 7.56 -3.85 -12.99
N ASP A 125 7.56 -4.25 -14.26
CA ASP A 125 8.57 -5.16 -14.83
C ASP A 125 9.85 -4.44 -15.32
N ASP A 126 9.86 -3.11 -15.31
CA ASP A 126 10.99 -2.32 -15.79
C ASP A 126 11.89 -1.84 -14.64
N ALA A 127 12.81 -2.71 -14.24
CA ALA A 127 13.83 -2.40 -13.24
C ALA A 127 14.76 -1.24 -13.65
N ALA A 128 14.95 -1.01 -14.96
CA ALA A 128 15.78 0.08 -15.45
C ALA A 128 15.08 1.44 -15.27
N LEU A 129 13.76 1.49 -15.46
CA LEU A 129 12.94 2.66 -15.14
C LEU A 129 13.03 3.00 -13.64
N GLY A 130 12.89 2.00 -12.76
CA GLY A 130 13.05 2.17 -11.31
C GLY A 130 14.41 2.78 -10.92
N ALA A 131 15.51 2.24 -11.47
CA ALA A 131 16.86 2.75 -11.21
C ALA A 131 17.11 4.15 -11.81
N SER A 132 16.48 4.49 -12.93
CA SER A 132 16.64 5.79 -13.57
C SER A 132 15.91 6.92 -12.83
N CYS A 133 14.77 6.61 -12.19
CA CYS A 133 13.98 7.56 -11.41
C CYS A 133 14.72 8.04 -10.15
N SER A 134 15.46 7.16 -9.49
CA SER A 134 16.28 7.52 -8.32
C SER A 134 17.50 8.37 -8.69
N ALA A 135 18.12 8.12 -9.85
CA ALA A 135 19.27 8.86 -10.34
C ALA A 135 18.94 10.30 -10.78
N ARG A 136 17.80 10.52 -11.45
CA ARG A 136 17.43 11.84 -12.02
C ARG A 136 17.14 12.92 -10.98
N ARG A 137 16.71 12.54 -9.77
CA ARG A 137 16.35 13.50 -8.71
C ARG A 137 17.50 13.84 -7.76
N GLY A 138 18.71 13.32 -8.00
CA GLY A 138 19.91 13.66 -7.22
C GLY A 138 19.89 13.11 -5.78
N TRP A 139 19.28 11.95 -5.56
CA TRP A 139 19.04 11.37 -4.23
C TRP A 139 20.24 10.66 -3.59
N ALA A 140 21.44 11.20 -3.77
CA ALA A 140 22.67 10.44 -3.56
C ALA A 140 23.12 10.28 -2.10
N HIS A 141 22.66 11.10 -1.14
CA HIS A 141 23.33 11.14 0.18
C HIS A 141 22.50 11.11 1.45
N ALA A 142 21.16 11.12 1.41
CA ALA A 142 20.40 11.14 2.67
C ALA A 142 18.96 10.60 2.59
N ARG A 143 18.61 9.76 1.60
CA ARG A 143 17.21 9.30 1.42
C ARG A 143 17.07 7.80 1.49
N LEU A 144 16.10 7.30 2.28
CA LEU A 144 15.72 5.88 2.31
C LEU A 144 14.62 5.62 1.29
N ALA A 145 14.79 4.58 0.47
CA ALA A 145 13.74 4.08 -0.40
C ALA A 145 13.05 2.90 0.29
N VAL A 146 11.73 2.97 0.43
CA VAL A 146 10.87 1.89 0.94
C VAL A 146 9.95 1.46 -0.19
N GLY A 147 10.05 0.20 -0.59
CA GLY A 147 9.19 -0.41 -1.60
C GLY A 147 8.99 -1.91 -1.34
N PRO A 148 7.95 -2.50 -1.95
CA PRO A 148 7.71 -3.94 -1.91
C PRO A 148 8.75 -4.73 -2.71
#